data_AF-A0A2M8SWD0-F1
#
_entry.id   AF-A0A2M8SWD0-F1
#
_cell.length_a   1.000
_cell.length_b   1.000
_cell.length_c   1.000
_cell.angle_alpha   90.00
_cell.angle_beta   90.00
_cell.angle_gamma   90.00
#
_symmetry.space_group_name_H-M   'P 1'
#
loop_
_entity.id
_entity.type
_entity.pdbx_description
1 polymer ?
#
loop_
_entity_poly.entity_id
_entity_poly.type
_entity_poly.pdbx_seq_one_letter_code
_entity_poly.pdbx_strand_id
1 'polypeptide(L)'
;MRKVDKFVIENQYMLQISDYNGSPQSIWQWDVSTASNSEDVYMVKAFEPNKNILIPWTLMPKESQRETLDDDVRQLIFEKMKETI
;
A
#
# COMPACT_ATOMS: atom_id res chain seq x y z
N MET A 1 8.90 -14.59 26.14
CA MET A 1 8.67 -15.34 24.88
C MET A 1 8.38 -14.34 23.79
N ARG A 2 9.07 -14.36 22.64
CA ARG A 2 8.77 -13.42 21.54
C ARG A 2 7.61 -14.02 20.72
N LYS A 3 6.53 -13.25 20.51
CA LYS A 3 5.45 -13.63 19.58
C LYS A 3 6.00 -13.48 18.15
N VAL A 4 5.81 -14.50 17.32
CA VAL A 4 6.13 -14.47 15.89
C VAL A 4 4.81 -14.54 15.17
N ASP A 5 4.42 -13.45 14.51
CA ASP A 5 3.20 -13.40 13.70
C ASP A 5 3.55 -13.79 12.26
N LYS A 6 2.81 -14.76 11.71
CA LYS A 6 2.98 -15.24 10.34
C LYS A 6 1.96 -14.55 9.45
N PHE A 7 2.45 -13.84 8.43
CA PHE A 7 1.63 -13.27 7.37
C PHE A 7 1.79 -14.06 6.06
N VAL A 8 0.73 -14.12 5.27
CA VAL A 8 0.69 -14.73 3.95
C VAL A 8 0.35 -13.64 2.94
N ILE A 9 1.15 -13.51 1.89
CA ILE A 9 0.88 -12.57 0.80
C ILE A 9 -0.35 -13.08 0.05
N GLU A 10 -1.38 -12.25 -0.04
CA GLU A 10 -2.65 -12.60 -0.67
C GLU A 10 -2.73 -12.04 -2.10
N ASN A 11 -2.41 -10.76 -2.26
CA ASN A 11 -2.54 -10.07 -3.53
C ASN A 11 -1.24 -9.34 -3.89
N GLN A 12 -0.95 -9.31 -5.18
CA GLN A 12 0.09 -8.48 -5.77
C GLN A 12 -0.47 -7.84 -7.03
N TYR A 13 -0.36 -6.53 -7.13
CA TYR A 13 -0.89 -5.77 -8.26
C TYR A 13 -0.11 -4.47 -8.46
N MET A 14 -0.28 -3.88 -9.64
CA MET A 14 0.28 -2.57 -9.95
C MET A 14 -0.83 -1.52 -9.87
N LEU A 15 -0.58 -0.45 -9.12
CA LEU A 15 -1.45 0.72 -9.03
C LEU A 15 -0.82 1.88 -9.81
N GLN A 16 -1.50 2.33 -10.87
CA GLN A 16 -1.11 3.52 -11.61
C GLN A 16 -1.96 4.71 -11.19
N ILE A 17 -1.30 5.80 -10.78
CA ILE A 17 -1.94 7.07 -10.48
C ILE A 17 -1.53 8.04 -11.58
N SER A 18 -2.52 8.44 -12.39
CA SER A 18 -2.38 9.46 -13.42
C SER A 18 -3.04 10.73 -12.89
N ASP A 19 -2.41 11.89 -13.08
CA ASP A 19 -2.94 13.19 -12.67
C ASP A 19 -2.97 13.45 -11.14
N TYR A 20 -1.81 13.28 -10.50
CA TYR A 20 -1.65 13.76 -9.12
C TYR A 20 -1.48 15.28 -9.10
N ASN A 21 -2.41 15.99 -8.45
CA ASN A 21 -2.52 17.47 -8.36
C ASN A 21 -2.99 18.22 -9.63
N GLY A 22 -3.76 17.60 -10.52
CA GLY A 22 -4.27 18.28 -11.73
C GLY A 22 -3.18 18.62 -12.76
N SER A 23 -1.99 18.03 -12.59
CA SER A 23 -0.89 18.11 -13.54
C SER A 23 -0.84 16.81 -14.35
N PRO A 24 -1.16 16.84 -15.65
CA PRO A 24 -1.15 15.66 -16.52
C PRO A 24 0.22 14.98 -16.67
N GLN A 25 1.29 15.58 -16.13
CA GLN A 25 2.67 15.15 -16.37
C GLN A 25 3.24 14.20 -15.30
N SER A 26 2.57 14.00 -14.17
CA SER A 26 3.04 13.13 -13.08
C SER A 26 2.30 11.79 -13.07
N ILE A 27 2.87 10.79 -13.78
CA ILE A 27 2.46 9.39 -13.65
C ILE A 27 3.26 8.74 -12.52
N TRP A 28 2.56 8.01 -11.65
CA TRP A 28 3.14 7.20 -10.59
C TRP A 28 2.72 5.75 -10.75
N GLN A 29 3.66 4.82 -10.62
CA GLN A 29 3.40 3.38 -10.78
C GLN A 29 3.90 2.63 -9.55
N TRP A 30 2.98 2.05 -8.80
CA TRP A 30 3.27 1.40 -7.53
C TRP A 30 3.09 -0.11 -7.66
N ASP A 31 4.15 -0.87 -7.35
CA ASP A 31 4.06 -2.30 -7.11
C ASP A 31 3.54 -2.52 -5.69
N VAL A 32 2.31 -3.00 -5.56
CA VAL A 32 1.61 -3.19 -4.29
C VAL A 32 1.55 -4.67 -3.95
N SER A 33 1.80 -5.00 -2.68
CA SER A 33 1.56 -6.33 -2.12
C SER A 33 0.76 -6.20 -0.84
N THR A 34 -0.28 -7.02 -0.70
CA THR A 34 -1.06 -7.14 0.53
C THR A 34 -0.81 -8.51 1.17
N ALA A 35 -0.81 -8.56 2.50
CA ALA A 35 -0.66 -9.79 3.25
C ALA A 35 -1.63 -9.80 4.43
N SER A 36 -2.09 -10.98 4.82
CA SER A 36 -2.97 -11.18 5.98
C SER A 36 -2.40 -12.25 6.91
N ASN A 37 -2.90 -12.34 8.14
CA ASN A 37 -2.64 -13.46 9.04
C ASN A 37 -3.95 -14.16 9.46
N SER A 38 -3.85 -15.18 10.30
CA SER A 38 -5.02 -15.93 10.80
C SER A 38 -5.93 -15.13 11.74
N GLU A 39 -5.54 -13.94 12.15
CA GLU A 39 -6.30 -13.03 13.00
C GLU A 39 -6.95 -11.89 12.18
N ASP A 40 -7.00 -12.02 10.85
CA ASP A 40 -7.49 -11.00 9.89
C ASP A 40 -6.76 -9.65 10.01
N VAL A 41 -5.49 -9.68 10.43
CA VAL A 41 -4.63 -8.49 10.43
C VAL A 41 -4.03 -8.35 9.04
N TYR A 42 -4.24 -7.18 8.42
CA TYR A 42 -3.72 -6.89 7.09
C TYR A 42 -2.45 -6.04 7.15
N MET A 43 -1.54 -6.30 6.23
CA MET A 43 -0.34 -5.51 5.98
C MET A 43 -0.23 -5.16 4.50
N VAL A 44 0.33 -3.99 4.23
CA VAL A 44 0.56 -3.48 2.88
C VAL A 44 2.01 -3.09 2.73
N LYS A 45 2.59 -3.44 1.57
CA LYS A 45 3.86 -2.92 1.08
C LYS A 45 3.61 -2.33 -0.30
N ALA A 46 4.20 -1.17 -0.57
CA ALA A 46 4.15 -0.56 -1.90
C ALA A 46 5.52 -0.02 -2.29
N PHE A 47 5.87 -0.12 -3.57
CA PHE A 47 7.13 0.39 -4.09
C PHE A 47 6.90 1.13 -5.41
N GLU A 48 7.37 2.37 -5.50
CA GLU A 48 7.42 3.15 -6.74
C GLU A 48 8.86 3.10 -7.27
N PRO A 49 9.13 2.39 -8.38
CA PRO A 49 10.49 2.12 -8.84
C PRO A 49 11.18 3.32 -9.47
N ASN A 50 10.42 4.19 -10.17
CA ASN A 50 10.99 5.31 -10.93
C ASN A 50 11.51 6.44 -10.02
N LYS A 51 10.95 6.55 -8.82
CA LYS A 51 11.26 7.55 -7.80
C LYS A 51 11.92 6.92 -6.57
N ASN A 52 12.07 5.60 -6.57
CA ASN A 52 12.69 4.81 -5.50
C ASN A 52 12.04 5.05 -4.13
N ILE A 53 10.70 5.03 -4.09
CA ILE A 53 9.92 5.27 -2.87
C ILE A 53 9.35 3.95 -2.37
N LEU A 54 9.63 3.64 -1.10
CA LEU A 54 9.17 2.42 -0.46
C LEU A 54 8.21 2.76 0.69
N ILE A 55 7.03 2.17 0.64
CA ILE A 55 6.17 1.95 1.80
C ILE A 55 6.51 0.54 2.31
N PRO A 56 7.22 0.40 3.45
CA PRO A 56 7.51 -0.90 4.02
C PRO A 56 6.21 -1.59 4.46
N TRP A 57 6.29 -2.87 4.84
CA TRP A 57 5.16 -3.58 5.40
C TRP A 57 4.55 -2.81 6.58
N THR A 58 3.38 -2.23 6.32
CA THR A 58 2.65 -1.35 7.22
C THR A 58 1.36 -2.03 7.60
N LEU A 59 1.04 -2.04 8.90
CA LEU A 59 -0.23 -2.55 9.40
C LEU A 59 -1.37 -1.67 8.91
N MET A 60 -2.43 -2.29 8.44
CA MET A 60 -3.65 -1.58 8.06
C MET A 60 -4.59 -1.46 9.27
N PRO A 61 -5.45 -0.43 9.30
CA PRO A 61 -6.46 -0.30 10.33
C PRO A 61 -7.31 -1.57 10.45
N LYS A 62 -7.73 -1.91 11.68
CA LYS A 62 -8.53 -3.12 11.94
C LYS A 62 -9.90 -3.10 11.23
N GLU A 63 -10.37 -1.91 10.88
CA GLU A 63 -11.64 -1.69 10.17
C GLU A 63 -11.53 -1.96 8.66
N SER A 64 -10.31 -2.12 8.14
CA SER A 64 -10.06 -2.46 6.75
C SER A 64 -10.58 -3.87 6.44
N GLN A 65 -11.78 -3.95 5.85
CA GLN A 65 -12.29 -5.18 5.23
C GLN A 65 -11.69 -5.31 3.82
N ARG A 66 -11.72 -6.49 3.21
CA ARG A 66 -11.14 -6.68 1.85
C ARG A 66 -11.63 -5.66 0.81
N GLU A 67 -12.91 -5.30 0.86
CA GLU A 67 -13.48 -4.31 -0.05
C GLU A 67 -12.96 -2.89 0.21
N THR A 68 -12.70 -2.52 1.47
CA THR A 68 -12.19 -1.20 1.85
C THR A 68 -10.66 -1.13 1.84
N LEU A 69 -9.98 -2.28 1.88
CA LEU A 69 -8.53 -2.39 1.91
C LEU A 69 -7.89 -1.71 0.71
N ASP A 70 -8.49 -1.83 -0.47
CA ASP A 70 -8.00 -1.16 -1.68
C ASP A 70 -8.07 0.37 -1.58
N ASP A 71 -9.14 0.90 -0.98
CA ASP A 71 -9.28 2.35 -0.76
C ASP A 71 -8.31 2.84 0.34
N ASP A 72 -8.10 2.05 1.39
CA ASP A 72 -7.14 2.34 2.45
C ASP A 72 -5.68 2.30 1.91
N VAL A 73 -5.36 1.34 1.04
CA VAL A 73 -4.07 1.26 0.34
C VAL A 73 -3.85 2.49 -0.52
N ARG A 74 -4.84 2.89 -1.31
CA ARG A 74 -4.77 4.09 -2.15
C ARG A 74 -4.53 5.32 -1.29
N GLN A 75 -5.27 5.49 -0.19
CA GLN A 75 -5.10 6.61 0.72
C GLN A 75 -3.70 6.65 1.31
N LEU A 76 -3.18 5.50 1.77
CA LEU A 76 -1.81 5.39 2.29
C LEU A 76 -0.76 5.80 1.24
N ILE A 77 -0.92 5.35 0.00
CA ILE A 77 -0.04 5.73 -1.12
C ILE A 77 -0.13 7.23 -1.39
N PHE A 78 -1.33 7.81 -1.41
CA PHE A 78 -1.51 9.24 -1.62
C PHE A 78 -0.85 10.09 -0.53
N GLU A 79 -0.98 9.71 0.74
CA GLU A 79 -0.28 10.40 1.83
C GLU A 79 1.24 10.31 1.64
N LYS A 80 1.76 9.15 1.23
CA LYS A 80 3.19 9.01 0.94
C LYS A 80 3.67 9.88 -0.22
N MET A 81 2.83 10.02 -1.25
CA MET A 81 3.11 10.91 -2.38
C MET A 81 3.16 12.38 -1.94
N LYS A 82 2.26 12.83 -1.05
CA LYS A 82 2.28 14.20 -0.47
C LYS A 82 3.58 14.51 0.25
N GLU A 83 4.15 13.55 0.98
CA GLU A 83 5.41 13.75 1.71
C GLU A 83 6.63 13.92 0.79
N THR A 84 6.52 13.53 -0.48
CA THR A 84 7.67 13.43 -1.39
C THR A 84 7.75 14.60 -2.39
N ILE A 85 6.77 15.50 -2.41
CA ILE A 85 6.66 16.67 -3.30
C ILE A 85 6.78 17.95 -2.46
#